data_AF-A0A9E4NJ77-F1
#
_entry.id   AF-A0A9E4NJ77-F1
#
_cell.length_a   1.000
_cell.length_b   1.000
_cell.length_c   1.000
_cell.angle_alpha   90.00
_cell.angle_beta   90.00
_cell.angle_gamma   90.00
#
_symmetry.space_group_name_H-M   'P 1'
#
loop_
_entity.id
_entity.type
_entity.pdbx_description
1 polymer ?
#
loop_
_entity_poly.entity_id
_entity_poly.type
_entity_poly.pdbx_seq_one_letter_code
_entity_poly.pdbx_strand_id
1 'polypeptide(L)'
;MVLVVAARMRAAGLNYRQQTAGLIPRRSCIRPYQPAIENRSRRDYRHKKTAGLTGAESAVGKVVSMIILHRVVFSMLFSGHGELNMVSKYKGDEITLDQLAAYLDSRPYFERRLLTYKHLRPRLPRFLYKYRSLDPENKESVKRIRDILVHGDLYLSSPVDFNDPFDMSANIVLTGGVRSKLNRIKLLAKSHGVKFKDRKEYIQNFMTKSNDELQDILEKSYSEHLSNVGVYSFAGDPKNILMWSHYARDHTGICIQFERIRNLKNLGQAMQVEYSEIYPEIDWFNKHVETLTTTVLRKHIGWSYEKEERIILPNSARKYLSINADAITAVIFGCKVSQNVIESVQNLIDERDKISLNPVKLYKADQHKSKYALSIFKY
;
A
#
# COMPACT_ATOMS: atom_id res chain seq x y z
N MET A 1 -9.36 -34.46 19.74
CA MET A 1 -9.26 -33.36 20.72
C MET A 1 -9.82 -32.05 20.13
N VAL A 2 -11.08 -32.08 19.68
CA VAL A 2 -11.97 -30.91 19.46
C VAL A 2 -13.38 -31.45 19.72
N LEU A 3 -13.67 -31.73 20.99
CA LEU A 3 -14.93 -32.32 21.45
C LEU A 3 -15.12 -32.00 22.96
N VAL A 4 -14.98 -30.72 23.34
CA VAL A 4 -15.27 -30.25 24.72
C VAL A 4 -15.92 -28.86 24.79
N VAL A 5 -16.00 -28.06 23.72
CA VAL A 5 -16.53 -26.67 23.83
C VAL A 5 -18.03 -26.53 23.46
N ALA A 6 -18.65 -27.55 22.87
CA ALA A 6 -20.09 -27.51 22.53
C ALA A 6 -21.05 -27.83 23.71
N ALA A 7 -20.52 -28.10 24.90
CA ALA A 7 -21.32 -28.53 26.07
C ALA A 7 -21.63 -27.41 27.09
N ARG A 8 -21.35 -26.13 26.80
CA ARG A 8 -21.58 -25.02 27.75
C ARG A 8 -22.48 -23.88 27.26
N MET A 9 -23.31 -24.11 26.23
CA MET A 9 -24.33 -23.14 25.79
C MET A 9 -25.78 -23.64 25.94
N ARG A 10 -26.03 -24.58 26.87
CA ARG A 10 -27.38 -24.98 27.33
C ARG A 10 -27.66 -24.58 28.78
N ALA A 11 -27.34 -23.34 29.15
CA ALA A 11 -27.68 -22.77 30.47
C ALA A 11 -28.34 -21.38 30.40
N ALA A 12 -28.87 -20.99 29.24
CA ALA A 12 -29.72 -19.81 29.09
C ALA A 12 -30.96 -20.21 28.29
N GLY A 13 -31.95 -20.76 29.00
CA GLY A 13 -33.17 -21.29 28.41
C GLY A 13 -34.03 -20.20 27.78
N LEU A 14 -33.93 -20.06 26.46
CA LEU A 14 -34.92 -19.33 25.66
C LEU A 14 -35.30 -20.19 24.46
N ASN A 15 -36.48 -20.80 24.58
CA ASN A 15 -37.19 -21.52 23.54
C ASN A 15 -37.67 -20.56 22.46
N TYR A 16 -37.54 -20.91 21.18
CA TYR A 16 -38.49 -20.45 20.18
C TYR A 16 -38.87 -21.58 19.22
N ARG A 17 -40.17 -21.92 19.26
CA ARG A 17 -40.82 -22.96 18.45
C ARG A 17 -40.86 -22.55 16.98
N GLN A 18 -40.70 -23.56 16.11
CA GLN A 18 -41.07 -23.51 14.70
C GLN A 18 -42.58 -23.32 14.53
N GLN A 19 -42.98 -22.39 13.66
CA GLN A 19 -44.20 -22.49 12.87
C GLN A 19 -43.82 -22.26 11.40
N THR A 20 -44.03 -23.30 10.59
CA THR A 20 -44.06 -23.22 9.13
C THR A 20 -45.45 -22.82 8.68
N ALA A 21 -45.57 -21.72 7.95
CA ALA A 21 -46.69 -21.46 7.04
C ALA A 21 -46.14 -20.65 5.85
N GLY A 22 -46.43 -21.13 4.65
CA GLY A 22 -45.71 -20.77 3.43
C GLY A 22 -45.92 -19.33 2.97
N LEU A 23 -44.87 -18.80 2.36
CA LEU A 23 -44.90 -17.78 1.32
C LEU A 23 -43.64 -18.01 0.49
N ILE A 24 -43.80 -18.35 -0.79
CA ILE A 24 -42.71 -18.44 -1.76
C ILE A 24 -42.28 -17.00 -2.10
N PRO A 25 -41.04 -16.56 -1.84
CA PRO A 25 -40.52 -15.34 -2.44
C PRO A 25 -39.69 -15.72 -3.68
N ARG A 26 -40.07 -15.10 -4.78
CA ARG A 26 -39.40 -15.16 -6.08
C ARG A 26 -37.89 -14.91 -5.94
N ARG A 27 -37.12 -15.60 -6.80
CA ARG A 27 -35.67 -15.43 -7.03
C ARG A 27 -35.20 -13.99 -6.78
N SER A 28 -34.53 -13.75 -5.65
CA SER A 28 -33.71 -12.56 -5.48
C SER A 28 -32.37 -12.81 -6.16
N CYS A 29 -32.25 -12.35 -7.40
CA CYS A 29 -30.95 -12.16 -8.00
C CYS A 29 -30.18 -11.16 -7.11
N ILE A 30 -29.18 -11.64 -6.37
CA ILE A 30 -28.18 -10.79 -5.77
C ILE A 30 -27.48 -10.10 -6.94
N ARG A 31 -27.85 -8.85 -7.22
CA ARG A 31 -27.13 -8.01 -8.17
C ARG A 31 -25.70 -7.85 -7.63
N PRO A 32 -24.65 -8.07 -8.44
CA PRO A 32 -23.30 -7.73 -8.02
C PRO A 32 -23.23 -6.23 -7.72
N TYR A 33 -22.62 -5.90 -6.57
CA TYR A 33 -22.27 -4.55 -6.17
C TYR A 33 -21.35 -3.95 -7.23
N GLN A 34 -21.89 -3.08 -8.09
CA GLN A 34 -21.09 -2.21 -8.94
C GLN A 34 -20.59 -1.06 -8.05
N PRO A 35 -19.28 -0.92 -7.78
CA PRO A 35 -18.80 0.29 -7.15
C PRO A 35 -19.15 1.47 -8.07
N ALA A 36 -19.75 2.51 -7.49
CA ALA A 36 -20.18 3.71 -8.20
C ALA A 36 -19.01 4.25 -9.03
N ILE A 37 -19.17 4.21 -10.35
CA ILE A 37 -18.31 4.90 -11.30
C ILE A 37 -18.66 6.39 -11.16
N GLU A 38 -18.03 7.08 -10.23
CA GLU A 38 -18.13 8.54 -10.16
C GLU A 38 -17.21 9.16 -11.23
N ASN A 39 -17.84 9.61 -12.31
CA ASN A 39 -17.34 10.66 -13.18
C ASN A 39 -17.11 11.93 -12.34
N ARG A 40 -15.88 12.18 -11.87
CA ARG A 40 -15.49 13.52 -11.40
C ARG A 40 -14.68 14.21 -12.46
N SER A 41 -15.38 15.06 -13.22
CA SER A 41 -14.78 16.09 -14.06
C SER A 41 -13.95 17.05 -13.20
N ARG A 42 -12.86 17.55 -13.79
CA ARG A 42 -12.01 18.61 -13.24
C ARG A 42 -12.89 19.76 -12.73
N ARG A 43 -12.86 20.03 -11.42
CA ARG A 43 -13.25 21.32 -10.86
C ARG A 43 -12.02 21.97 -10.25
N ASP A 44 -11.77 23.19 -10.69
CA ASP A 44 -10.68 24.06 -10.26
C ASP A 44 -10.66 24.24 -8.75
N TYR A 45 -9.59 23.77 -8.11
CA TYR A 45 -9.26 24.17 -6.74
C TYR A 45 -8.39 25.42 -6.80
N ARG A 46 -9.01 26.58 -6.57
CA ARG A 46 -8.29 27.82 -6.21
C ARG A 46 -7.65 27.62 -4.84
N HIS A 47 -6.32 27.59 -4.79
CA HIS A 47 -5.56 27.68 -3.55
C HIS A 47 -5.86 29.00 -2.83
N LYS A 48 -6.47 28.93 -1.65
CA LYS A 48 -6.24 29.92 -0.60
C LYS A 48 -5.00 29.47 0.18
N LYS A 49 -3.96 30.31 0.17
CA LYS A 49 -2.76 30.17 1.02
C LYS A 49 -3.19 30.18 2.49
N THR A 50 -3.18 29.02 3.14
CA THR A 50 -2.98 28.93 4.60
C THR A 50 -1.48 28.73 4.84
N ALA A 51 -0.92 29.54 5.72
CA ALA A 51 0.51 29.59 5.96
C ALA A 51 1.01 28.35 6.74
N GLY A 52 1.82 27.53 6.08
CA GLY A 52 3.08 26.99 6.59
C GLY A 52 3.06 25.88 7.64
N LEU A 53 3.10 24.61 7.17
CA LEU A 53 3.49 23.41 7.94
C LEU A 53 4.78 22.75 7.39
N THR A 54 5.64 23.51 6.72
CA THR A 54 6.76 22.98 5.91
C THR A 54 7.98 22.47 6.71
N GLY A 55 8.01 22.64 8.03
CA GLY A 55 9.18 22.30 8.86
C GLY A 55 9.23 20.83 9.36
N ALA A 56 8.08 20.23 9.66
CA ALA A 56 7.99 18.84 10.14
C ALA A 56 8.11 17.80 9.01
N GLU A 57 7.84 18.23 7.78
CA GLU A 57 7.87 17.43 6.54
C GLU A 57 9.26 16.82 6.25
N SER A 58 10.34 17.51 6.65
CA SER A 58 11.71 17.01 6.43
C SER A 58 12.12 15.89 7.39
N ALA A 59 11.49 15.79 8.57
CA ALA A 59 11.82 14.80 9.58
C ALA A 59 11.09 13.47 9.35
N VAL A 60 9.83 13.51 8.92
CA VAL A 60 9.05 12.32 8.57
C VAL A 60 9.67 11.61 7.36
N GLY A 61 10.03 12.35 6.30
CA GLY A 61 10.74 11.78 5.14
C GLY A 61 12.08 11.15 5.48
N LYS A 62 12.85 11.75 6.41
CA LYS A 62 14.11 11.18 6.91
C LYS A 62 13.91 9.93 7.75
N VAL A 63 12.89 9.86 8.59
CA VAL A 63 12.61 8.68 9.42
C VAL A 63 12.00 7.52 8.62
N VAL A 64 11.13 7.80 7.64
CA VAL A 64 10.69 6.77 6.68
C VAL A 64 11.90 6.20 5.95
N SER A 65 12.84 7.05 5.50
CA SER A 65 14.10 6.59 4.90
C SER A 65 14.97 5.77 5.86
N MET A 66 15.04 6.13 7.15
CA MET A 66 15.79 5.39 8.19
C MET A 66 15.15 4.04 8.58
N ILE A 67 13.83 3.90 8.59
CA ILE A 67 13.17 2.60 8.87
C ILE A 67 13.41 1.61 7.72
N ILE A 68 13.43 2.11 6.47
CA ILE A 68 13.82 1.30 5.31
C ILE A 68 15.31 0.91 5.47
N LEU A 69 16.17 1.84 5.94
CA LEU A 69 17.61 1.62 6.17
C LEU A 69 17.85 0.46 7.14
N HIS A 70 17.07 0.39 8.22
CA HIS A 70 17.34 -0.53 9.32
C HIS A 70 16.99 -2.00 9.03
N ARG A 71 16.10 -2.31 8.08
CA ARG A 71 15.76 -3.71 7.72
C ARG A 71 16.63 -4.28 6.60
N VAL A 72 17.06 -3.45 5.66
CA VAL A 72 17.83 -3.89 4.47
C VAL A 72 19.34 -3.80 4.71
N VAL A 73 19.83 -2.72 5.32
CA VAL A 73 21.28 -2.50 5.55
C VAL A 73 21.82 -3.37 6.69
N PHE A 74 21.04 -3.56 7.76
CA PHE A 74 21.44 -4.37 8.91
C PHE A 74 21.59 -5.87 8.57
N SER A 75 20.87 -6.37 7.56
CA SER A 75 21.07 -7.75 7.06
C SER A 75 22.35 -7.88 6.21
N MET A 76 22.73 -6.84 5.45
CA MET A 76 23.86 -6.90 4.51
C MET A 76 25.22 -6.67 5.18
N LEU A 77 25.28 -5.80 6.19
CA LEU A 77 26.55 -5.42 6.84
C LEU A 77 27.13 -6.50 7.77
N PHE A 78 26.31 -7.42 8.27
CA PHE A 78 26.74 -8.43 9.26
C PHE A 78 26.97 -9.84 8.68
N SER A 79 26.73 -10.06 7.37
CA SER A 79 27.12 -11.29 6.68
C SER A 79 28.57 -11.17 6.18
N GLY A 80 29.54 -11.48 7.04
CA GLY A 80 30.99 -11.26 6.85
C GLY A 80 31.64 -11.99 5.67
N HIS A 81 31.36 -11.54 4.44
CA HIS A 81 32.05 -12.00 3.22
C HIS A 81 32.63 -10.80 2.45
N GLY A 82 33.94 -10.90 2.19
CA GLY A 82 34.85 -9.80 1.89
C GLY A 82 34.65 -8.99 0.59
N GLU A 83 33.57 -9.18 -0.15
CA GLU A 83 33.32 -8.43 -1.39
C GLU A 83 32.42 -7.19 -1.19
N LEU A 84 31.56 -7.16 -0.17
CA LEU A 84 30.78 -5.95 0.20
C LEU A 84 31.58 -4.95 1.03
N ASN A 85 32.74 -5.36 1.56
CA ASN A 85 33.69 -4.47 2.24
C ASN A 85 34.25 -3.36 1.33
N MET A 86 34.10 -3.48 0.00
CA MET A 86 34.51 -2.44 -0.96
C MET A 86 33.57 -1.23 -0.96
N VAL A 87 32.28 -1.40 -0.63
CA VAL A 87 31.34 -0.26 -0.59
C VAL A 87 31.43 0.46 0.77
N SER A 88 31.69 -0.27 1.85
CA SER A 88 31.88 0.32 3.20
C SER A 88 33.17 1.12 3.38
N LYS A 89 34.15 0.98 2.48
CA LYS A 89 35.49 1.59 2.60
C LYS A 89 35.73 2.81 1.71
N TYR A 90 34.74 3.30 0.97
CA TYR A 90 34.83 4.62 0.35
C TYR A 90 34.43 5.71 1.36
N LYS A 91 35.43 6.23 2.09
CA LYS A 91 35.39 7.51 2.83
C LYS A 91 34.39 7.69 3.98
N GLY A 92 34.04 6.64 4.74
CA GLY A 92 33.39 6.84 6.05
C GLY A 92 31.98 7.45 6.01
N ASP A 93 31.33 7.46 4.85
CA ASP A 93 29.95 7.89 4.68
C ASP A 93 29.01 6.68 4.63
N GLU A 94 27.91 6.71 5.39
CA GLU A 94 26.85 5.70 5.33
C GLU A 94 26.20 5.67 3.93
N ILE A 95 26.21 4.51 3.28
CA ILE A 95 25.55 4.32 1.97
C ILE A 95 24.03 4.33 2.18
N THR A 96 23.32 5.19 1.45
CA THR A 96 21.86 5.23 1.48
C THR A 96 21.26 4.05 0.70
N LEU A 97 20.00 3.71 0.99
CA LEU A 97 19.29 2.67 0.24
C LEU A 97 19.13 3.00 -1.23
N ASP A 98 18.93 4.28 -1.55
CA ASP A 98 18.82 4.71 -2.93
C ASP A 98 20.15 4.50 -3.66
N GLN A 99 21.28 4.74 -2.99
CA GLN A 99 22.61 4.46 -3.54
C GLN A 99 22.83 2.95 -3.70
N LEU A 100 22.47 2.14 -2.72
CA LEU A 100 22.58 0.67 -2.80
C LEU A 100 21.67 0.10 -3.90
N ALA A 101 20.44 0.56 -3.98
CA ALA A 101 19.48 0.09 -4.97
C ALA A 101 19.86 0.55 -6.38
N ALA A 102 20.37 1.78 -6.55
CA ALA A 102 20.94 2.24 -7.81
C ALA A 102 22.17 1.44 -8.23
N TYR A 103 23.05 1.12 -7.26
CA TYR A 103 24.21 0.25 -7.48
C TYR A 103 23.77 -1.16 -7.92
N LEU A 104 22.77 -1.76 -7.26
CA LEU A 104 22.26 -3.07 -7.65
C LEU A 104 21.54 -3.01 -9.00
N ASP A 105 20.82 -1.92 -9.29
CA ASP A 105 20.13 -1.70 -10.55
C ASP A 105 21.08 -1.46 -11.74
N SER A 106 22.35 -1.09 -11.50
CA SER A 106 23.37 -1.02 -12.55
C SER A 106 24.03 -2.36 -12.87
N ARG A 107 23.84 -3.39 -12.04
CA ARG A 107 24.41 -4.73 -12.25
C ARG A 107 23.58 -5.56 -13.23
N PRO A 108 24.20 -6.49 -14.00
CA PRO A 108 23.51 -7.50 -14.76
C PRO A 108 22.49 -8.27 -13.91
N TYR A 109 21.41 -8.74 -14.55
CA TYR A 109 20.29 -9.40 -13.85
C TYR A 109 20.73 -10.53 -12.92
N PHE A 110 21.63 -11.41 -13.38
CA PHE A 110 22.08 -12.56 -12.60
C PHE A 110 22.87 -12.14 -11.36
N GLU A 111 23.79 -11.19 -11.49
CA GLU A 111 24.54 -10.63 -10.37
C GLU A 111 23.62 -9.97 -9.36
N ARG A 112 22.68 -9.14 -9.84
CA ARG A 112 21.67 -8.50 -8.98
C ARG A 112 20.84 -9.55 -8.23
N ARG A 113 20.40 -10.60 -8.91
CA ARG A 113 19.64 -11.71 -8.30
C ARG A 113 20.46 -12.44 -7.24
N LEU A 114 21.73 -12.71 -7.51
CA LEU A 114 22.63 -13.40 -6.59
C LEU A 114 22.90 -12.55 -5.33
N LEU A 115 23.22 -11.27 -5.51
CA LEU A 115 23.49 -10.34 -4.41
C LEU A 115 22.26 -10.16 -3.52
N THR A 116 21.10 -9.92 -4.12
CA THR A 116 19.83 -9.81 -3.37
C THR A 116 19.51 -11.11 -2.62
N TYR A 117 19.69 -12.28 -3.24
CA TYR A 117 19.46 -13.57 -2.57
C TYR A 117 20.44 -13.84 -1.42
N LYS A 118 21.72 -13.50 -1.57
CA LYS A 118 22.74 -13.72 -0.54
C LYS A 118 22.52 -12.79 0.65
N HIS A 119 22.25 -11.50 0.42
CA HIS A 119 22.41 -10.47 1.45
C HIS A 119 21.11 -9.82 1.94
N LEU A 120 19.98 -9.90 1.19
CA LEU A 120 18.71 -9.34 1.66
C LEU A 120 17.92 -10.32 2.54
N ARG A 121 17.63 -9.91 3.77
CA ARG A 121 16.68 -10.58 4.67
C ARG A 121 15.67 -9.57 5.23
N PRO A 122 14.39 -9.96 5.39
CA PRO A 122 13.79 -11.20 4.88
C PRO A 122 13.87 -11.28 3.35
N ARG A 123 13.76 -12.48 2.79
CA ARG A 123 13.83 -12.65 1.33
C ARG A 123 12.65 -11.92 0.70
N LEU A 124 12.94 -11.02 -0.23
CA LEU A 124 11.90 -10.34 -1.00
C LEU A 124 11.23 -11.35 -1.95
N PRO A 125 9.90 -11.30 -2.09
CA PRO A 125 9.22 -12.10 -3.10
C PRO A 125 9.73 -11.70 -4.47
N ARG A 126 9.84 -12.70 -5.36
CA ARG A 126 10.31 -12.47 -6.72
C ARG A 126 9.35 -11.56 -7.48
N PHE A 127 8.06 -11.78 -7.30
CA PHE A 127 7.00 -11.13 -8.04
C PHE A 127 6.07 -10.34 -7.11
N LEU A 128 5.57 -9.24 -7.65
CA LEU A 128 4.46 -8.46 -7.11
C LEU A 128 3.34 -8.45 -8.13
N TYR A 129 2.09 -8.33 -7.69
CA TYR A 129 0.93 -8.42 -8.56
C TYR A 129 0.03 -7.20 -8.44
N LYS A 130 -0.62 -6.79 -9.53
CA LYS A 130 -1.68 -5.78 -9.51
C LYS A 130 -2.90 -6.25 -10.28
N TYR A 131 -3.99 -6.47 -9.55
CA TYR A 131 -5.29 -6.75 -10.14
C TYR A 131 -5.93 -5.47 -10.67
N ARG A 132 -6.50 -5.54 -11.87
CA ARG A 132 -7.21 -4.42 -12.50
C ARG A 132 -8.42 -4.89 -13.28
N SER A 133 -9.53 -4.17 -13.12
CA SER A 133 -10.59 -4.16 -14.12
C SER A 133 -10.09 -3.47 -15.40
N LEU A 134 -10.47 -3.99 -16.56
CA LEU A 134 -10.23 -3.36 -17.85
C LEU A 134 -11.52 -3.34 -18.64
N ASP A 135 -12.03 -2.15 -18.93
CA ASP A 135 -13.13 -1.90 -19.86
C ASP A 135 -12.56 -1.36 -21.18
N PRO A 136 -12.56 -2.17 -22.27
CA PRO A 136 -12.03 -1.77 -23.57
C PRO A 136 -12.77 -0.58 -24.20
N GLU A 137 -14.04 -0.36 -23.85
CA GLU A 137 -14.85 0.73 -24.41
C GLU A 137 -14.57 2.07 -23.70
N ASN A 138 -14.03 2.00 -22.48
CA ASN A 138 -13.68 3.18 -21.70
C ASN A 138 -12.22 3.60 -21.94
N LYS A 139 -12.04 4.71 -22.66
CA LYS A 139 -10.71 5.27 -22.98
C LYS A 139 -9.83 5.50 -21.75
N GLU A 140 -10.40 5.94 -20.63
CA GLU A 140 -9.66 6.17 -19.39
C GLU A 140 -9.28 4.86 -18.71
N SER A 141 -10.13 3.82 -18.81
CA SER A 141 -9.77 2.47 -18.35
C SER A 141 -8.57 1.92 -19.14
N VAL A 142 -8.59 2.02 -20.47
CA VAL A 142 -7.48 1.58 -21.32
C VAL A 142 -6.23 2.41 -21.05
N LYS A 143 -6.36 3.73 -20.91
CA LYS A 143 -5.25 4.63 -20.58
C LYS A 143 -4.55 4.22 -19.28
N ARG A 144 -5.29 3.93 -18.21
CA ARG A 144 -4.67 3.49 -16.93
C ARG A 144 -3.90 2.18 -17.05
N ILE A 145 -4.30 1.29 -17.94
CA ILE A 145 -3.54 0.06 -18.23
C ILE A 145 -2.33 0.39 -19.10
N ARG A 146 -2.46 1.29 -20.08
CA ARG A 146 -1.33 1.80 -20.88
C ARG A 146 -0.27 2.49 -20.04
N ASP A 147 -0.67 3.35 -19.10
CA ASP A 147 0.27 4.04 -18.19
C ASP A 147 1.15 3.02 -17.47
N ILE A 148 0.57 1.92 -16.98
CA ILE A 148 1.33 0.84 -16.35
C ILE A 148 2.12 0.04 -17.39
N LEU A 149 1.41 -0.60 -18.34
CA LEU A 149 2.00 -1.55 -19.26
C LEU A 149 2.98 -0.89 -20.22
N VAL A 150 2.70 0.25 -20.83
CA VAL A 150 3.60 0.84 -21.82
C VAL A 150 4.62 1.76 -21.17
N HIS A 151 4.19 2.61 -20.24
CA HIS A 151 5.04 3.67 -19.70
C HIS A 151 5.74 3.30 -18.39
N GLY A 152 5.26 2.27 -17.68
CA GLY A 152 5.78 1.93 -16.35
C GLY A 152 5.38 2.96 -15.28
N ASP A 153 4.29 3.70 -15.48
CA ASP A 153 3.82 4.74 -14.58
C ASP A 153 2.78 4.19 -13.60
N LEU A 154 3.15 4.18 -12.32
CA LEU A 154 2.34 3.67 -11.23
C LEU A 154 1.64 4.82 -10.51
N TYR A 155 0.31 4.94 -10.66
CA TYR A 155 -0.47 5.96 -9.96
C TYR A 155 -0.53 5.71 -8.44
N LEU A 156 -0.03 6.67 -7.67
CA LEU A 156 -0.02 6.65 -6.20
C LEU A 156 -1.34 7.21 -5.66
N SER A 157 -2.20 6.34 -5.14
CA SER A 157 -3.45 6.76 -4.50
C SER A 157 -3.17 7.47 -3.17
N SER A 158 -4.03 8.42 -2.79
CA SER A 158 -4.03 8.90 -1.41
C SER A 158 -4.72 7.87 -0.49
N PRO A 159 -4.27 7.65 0.76
CA PRO A 159 -4.99 6.86 1.76
C PRO A 159 -6.48 7.22 1.85
N VAL A 160 -6.83 8.50 1.74
CA VAL A 160 -8.23 8.97 1.82
C VAL A 160 -9.08 8.59 0.60
N ASP A 161 -8.45 8.10 -0.47
CA ASP A 161 -9.12 7.66 -1.71
C ASP A 161 -9.37 6.13 -1.72
N PHE A 162 -8.99 5.39 -0.67
CA PHE A 162 -9.19 3.93 -0.58
C PHE A 162 -10.65 3.59 -0.28
N ASN A 163 -11.07 2.38 -0.68
CA ASN A 163 -12.46 1.94 -0.58
C ASN A 163 -12.88 1.51 0.85
N ASP A 164 -11.92 1.14 1.69
CA ASP A 164 -12.18 0.74 3.07
C ASP A 164 -11.89 1.94 4.01
N PRO A 165 -12.91 2.50 4.69
CA PRO A 165 -12.73 3.63 5.59
C PRO A 165 -11.93 3.30 6.85
N PHE A 166 -11.69 2.01 7.14
CA PHE A 166 -10.89 1.56 8.28
C PHE A 166 -9.41 1.35 7.92
N ASP A 167 -9.07 1.34 6.62
CA ASP A 167 -7.69 1.15 6.17
C ASP A 167 -6.83 2.36 6.58
N MET A 168 -5.56 2.11 6.93
CA MET A 168 -4.59 3.15 7.29
C MET A 168 -5.04 4.10 8.41
N SER A 169 -5.91 3.60 9.29
CA SER A 169 -6.43 4.32 10.45
C SER A 169 -5.64 4.00 11.73
N ALA A 170 -5.60 4.96 12.65
CA ALA A 170 -4.94 4.83 13.95
C ALA A 170 -5.84 5.31 15.08
N ASN A 171 -5.63 4.75 16.26
CA ASN A 171 -6.17 5.28 17.50
C ASN A 171 -5.18 6.31 18.07
N ILE A 172 -5.53 7.60 18.05
CA ILE A 172 -4.69 8.65 18.62
C ILE A 172 -5.00 8.77 20.11
N VAL A 173 -3.99 8.55 20.95
CA VAL A 173 -4.12 8.60 22.41
C VAL A 173 -3.25 9.70 23.00
N LEU A 174 -3.77 10.32 24.06
CA LEU A 174 -3.15 11.41 24.80
C LEU A 174 -2.63 10.90 26.16
N THR A 175 -1.83 9.83 26.12
CA THR A 175 -1.30 9.20 27.33
C THR A 175 -0.10 9.99 27.85
N GLY A 176 -0.30 10.83 28.86
CA GLY A 176 0.82 11.56 29.46
C GLY A 176 0.39 12.69 30.38
N GLY A 177 1.26 13.05 31.32
CA GLY A 177 1.03 14.16 32.22
C GLY A 177 1.28 15.53 31.58
N VAL A 178 1.01 16.59 32.34
CA VAL A 178 1.24 18.00 31.97
C VAL A 178 2.64 18.23 31.40
N ARG A 179 3.66 17.54 31.92
CA ARG A 179 5.05 17.62 31.46
C ARG A 179 5.25 17.09 30.03
N SER A 180 4.68 15.94 29.69
CA SER A 180 4.78 15.37 28.34
C SER A 180 4.06 16.25 27.32
N LYS A 181 2.84 16.70 27.66
CA LYS A 181 2.07 17.67 26.86
C LYS A 181 2.89 18.94 26.59
N LEU A 182 3.47 19.54 27.64
CA LEU A 182 4.30 20.74 27.53
C LEU A 182 5.53 20.52 26.64
N ASN A 183 6.24 19.41 26.82
CA ASN A 183 7.42 19.09 26.01
C ASN A 183 7.05 18.93 24.53
N ARG A 184 5.95 18.23 24.23
CA ARG A 184 5.44 18.06 22.87
C ARG A 184 5.10 19.39 22.22
N ILE A 185 4.37 20.26 22.91
CA ILE A 185 3.99 21.58 22.37
C ILE A 185 5.22 22.46 22.15
N LYS A 186 6.22 22.42 23.05
CA LYS A 186 7.51 23.11 22.85
C LYS A 186 8.23 22.65 21.58
N LEU A 187 8.24 21.34 21.32
CA LEU A 187 8.83 20.77 20.11
C LEU A 187 8.07 21.22 18.86
N LEU A 188 6.74 21.25 18.91
CA LEU A 188 5.89 21.73 17.81
C LEU A 188 6.07 23.21 17.52
N ALA A 189 6.14 24.04 18.56
CA ALA A 189 6.42 25.47 18.40
C ALA A 189 7.76 25.69 17.66
N LYS A 190 8.77 24.85 17.96
CA LYS A 190 10.05 24.88 17.25
C LYS A 190 9.93 24.38 15.81
N SER A 191 9.24 23.26 15.56
CA SER A 191 9.09 22.70 14.20
C SER A 191 8.25 23.57 13.27
N HIS A 192 7.26 24.29 13.80
CA HIS A 192 6.44 25.25 13.06
C HIS A 192 7.13 26.61 12.88
N GLY A 193 8.38 26.76 13.35
CA GLY A 193 9.11 28.02 13.22
C GLY A 193 8.52 29.18 14.02
N VAL A 194 7.76 28.90 15.08
CA VAL A 194 7.19 29.94 15.95
C VAL A 194 8.34 30.73 16.58
N LYS A 195 8.33 32.05 16.34
CA LYS A 195 9.34 32.97 16.84
C LYS A 195 9.39 32.92 18.36
N PHE A 196 10.58 33.03 18.94
CA PHE A 196 10.80 32.85 20.38
C PHE A 196 9.85 33.70 21.24
N LYS A 197 9.64 34.96 20.86
CA LYS A 197 8.74 35.90 21.55
C LYS A 197 7.27 35.44 21.60
N ASP A 198 6.82 34.69 20.60
CA ASP A 198 5.41 34.26 20.45
C ASP A 198 5.20 32.84 21.03
N ARG A 199 6.27 32.14 21.43
CA ARG A 199 6.19 30.75 21.92
C ARG A 199 5.41 30.62 23.22
N LYS A 200 5.48 31.62 24.11
CA LYS A 200 4.75 31.59 25.39
C LYS A 200 3.24 31.53 25.14
N GLU A 201 2.74 32.41 24.29
CA GLU A 201 1.33 32.45 23.88
C GLU A 201 0.93 31.16 23.15
N TYR A 202 1.75 30.70 22.19
CA TYR A 202 1.52 29.43 21.51
C TYR A 202 1.38 28.26 22.48
N ILE A 203 2.30 28.15 23.44
CA ILE A 203 2.26 27.09 24.45
C ILE A 203 1.01 27.22 25.30
N GLN A 204 0.68 28.42 25.78
CA GLN A 204 -0.48 28.66 26.61
C GLN A 204 -1.78 28.27 25.91
N ASN A 205 -1.93 28.65 24.63
CA ASN A 205 -3.10 28.33 23.81
C ASN A 205 -3.33 26.83 23.64
N PHE A 206 -2.27 26.01 23.54
CA PHE A 206 -2.41 24.54 23.45
C PHE A 206 -2.56 23.88 24.83
N MET A 207 -1.96 24.46 25.88
CA MET A 207 -2.05 23.91 27.23
C MET A 207 -3.46 24.05 27.83
N THR A 208 -4.20 25.11 27.48
CA THR A 208 -5.56 25.37 27.96
C THR A 208 -6.64 24.54 27.27
N LYS A 209 -6.33 23.93 26.11
CA LYS A 209 -7.28 23.07 25.39
C LYS A 209 -7.60 21.80 26.17
N SER A 210 -8.88 21.43 26.14
CA SER A 210 -9.35 20.14 26.64
C SER A 210 -8.76 19.00 25.80
N ASN A 211 -8.84 17.77 26.31
CA ASN A 211 -8.39 16.61 25.55
C ASN A 211 -9.25 16.40 24.29
N ASP A 212 -10.55 16.68 24.34
CA ASP A 212 -11.44 16.55 23.18
C ASP A 212 -11.10 17.57 22.09
N GLU A 213 -10.84 18.82 22.45
CA GLU A 213 -10.39 19.83 21.49
C GLU A 213 -9.05 19.46 20.85
N LEU A 214 -8.15 18.85 21.62
CA LEU A 214 -6.88 18.37 21.08
C LEU A 214 -7.10 17.19 20.16
N GLN A 215 -7.95 16.24 20.54
CA GLN A 215 -8.29 15.08 19.72
C GLN A 215 -8.79 15.52 18.35
N ASP A 216 -9.75 16.44 18.29
CA ASP A 216 -10.29 17.00 17.04
C ASP A 216 -9.20 17.63 16.16
N ILE A 217 -8.27 18.38 16.76
CA ILE A 217 -7.15 19.01 16.04
C ILE A 217 -6.21 17.94 15.48
N LEU A 218 -5.93 16.89 16.26
CA LEU A 218 -5.03 15.82 15.88
C LEU A 218 -5.60 14.94 14.79
N GLU A 219 -6.88 14.61 14.85
CA GLU A 219 -7.57 13.82 13.82
C GLU A 219 -7.60 14.58 12.49
N LYS A 220 -7.91 15.89 12.52
CA LYS A 220 -7.85 16.75 11.33
C LYS A 220 -6.44 16.80 10.75
N SER A 221 -5.44 17.06 11.59
CA SER A 221 -4.04 17.09 11.17
C SER A 221 -3.60 15.75 10.60
N TYR A 222 -3.97 14.65 11.24
CA TYR A 222 -3.65 13.29 10.79
C TYR A 222 -4.25 13.01 9.41
N SER A 223 -5.52 13.32 9.21
CA SER A 223 -6.21 13.19 7.92
C SER A 223 -5.56 14.04 6.82
N GLU A 224 -5.18 15.29 7.13
CA GLU A 224 -4.44 16.15 6.20
C GLU A 224 -3.08 15.55 5.81
N HIS A 225 -2.32 15.01 6.76
CA HIS A 225 -1.05 14.36 6.47
C HIS A 225 -1.24 13.12 5.60
N LEU A 226 -2.20 12.25 5.94
CA LEU A 226 -2.54 11.09 5.12
C LEU A 226 -2.93 11.51 3.71
N SER A 227 -3.69 12.59 3.54
CA SER A 227 -4.15 13.06 2.22
C SER A 227 -3.00 13.35 1.24
N ASN A 228 -1.80 13.61 1.75
CA ASN A 228 -0.59 13.92 0.97
C ASN A 228 0.33 12.71 0.74
N VAL A 229 0.10 11.59 1.43
CA VAL A 229 0.88 10.36 1.24
C VAL A 229 0.42 9.65 -0.04
N GLY A 230 1.36 9.27 -0.89
CA GLY A 230 1.11 8.43 -2.06
C GLY A 230 1.32 6.96 -1.72
N VAL A 231 0.35 6.11 -2.04
CA VAL A 231 0.38 4.67 -1.79
C VAL A 231 0.16 3.91 -3.09
N TYR A 232 1.01 2.92 -3.37
CA TYR A 232 0.77 1.92 -4.39
C TYR A 232 0.73 0.52 -3.78
N SER A 233 -0.45 -0.10 -3.82
CA SER A 233 -0.68 -1.45 -3.29
C SER A 233 -0.46 -2.53 -4.35
N PHE A 234 0.36 -3.52 -4.00
CA PHE A 234 0.52 -4.79 -4.70
C PHE A 234 -0.18 -5.90 -3.94
N ALA A 235 -0.61 -6.93 -4.66
CA ALA A 235 -1.05 -8.20 -4.12
C ALA A 235 0.09 -9.22 -4.13
N GLY A 236 0.06 -10.17 -3.19
CA GLY A 236 1.10 -11.19 -3.05
C GLY A 236 0.83 -12.50 -3.80
N ASP A 237 -0.39 -12.72 -4.30
CA ASP A 237 -0.80 -14.01 -4.86
C ASP A 237 -1.73 -13.85 -6.07
N PRO A 238 -1.32 -14.27 -7.29
CA PRO A 238 -2.14 -14.15 -8.50
C PRO A 238 -3.27 -15.18 -8.58
N LYS A 239 -3.30 -16.18 -7.67
CA LYS A 239 -4.30 -17.25 -7.64
C LYS A 239 -5.41 -16.99 -6.61
N ASN A 240 -5.35 -15.88 -5.87
CA ASN A 240 -6.34 -15.58 -4.85
C ASN A 240 -7.72 -15.27 -5.50
N ILE A 241 -8.73 -16.08 -5.18
CA ILE A 241 -10.08 -16.00 -5.76
C ILE A 241 -10.78 -14.68 -5.39
N LEU A 242 -10.65 -14.24 -4.14
CA LEU A 242 -11.27 -13.00 -3.65
C LEU A 242 -10.64 -11.77 -4.32
N MET A 243 -9.33 -11.77 -4.56
CA MET A 243 -8.66 -10.70 -5.29
C MET A 243 -9.19 -10.55 -6.71
N TRP A 244 -9.42 -11.66 -7.43
CA TRP A 244 -10.02 -11.64 -8.75
C TRP A 244 -11.47 -11.11 -8.73
N SER A 245 -12.22 -11.44 -7.69
CA SER A 245 -13.60 -10.98 -7.52
C SER A 245 -13.67 -9.48 -7.26
N HIS A 246 -12.92 -8.98 -6.27
CA HIS A 246 -12.95 -7.58 -5.86
C HIS A 246 -12.25 -6.62 -6.82
N TYR A 247 -11.06 -6.99 -7.32
CA TYR A 247 -10.17 -6.04 -7.99
C TYR A 247 -10.00 -6.28 -9.49
N ALA A 248 -10.52 -7.39 -10.02
CA ALA A 248 -10.50 -7.70 -11.44
C ALA A 248 -11.90 -7.97 -12.01
N ARG A 249 -12.89 -7.19 -11.54
CA ARG A 249 -14.28 -7.16 -12.05
C ARG A 249 -14.85 -8.57 -12.19
N ASP A 250 -15.01 -9.27 -11.07
CA ASP A 250 -15.58 -10.62 -11.04
C ASP A 250 -14.90 -11.63 -11.97
N HIS A 251 -13.55 -11.63 -12.00
CA HIS A 251 -12.72 -12.46 -12.87
C HIS A 251 -12.76 -12.14 -14.38
N THR A 252 -13.30 -10.98 -14.79
CA THR A 252 -13.32 -10.55 -16.20
C THR A 252 -12.12 -9.67 -16.59
N GLY A 253 -11.41 -9.13 -15.60
CA GLY A 253 -10.25 -8.26 -15.78
C GLY A 253 -8.93 -9.00 -15.90
N ILE A 254 -7.86 -8.33 -15.44
CA ILE A 254 -6.47 -8.79 -15.58
C ILE A 254 -5.70 -8.70 -14.26
N CYS A 255 -4.57 -9.39 -14.20
CA CYS A 255 -3.56 -9.27 -13.16
C CYS A 255 -2.19 -9.04 -13.81
N ILE A 256 -1.53 -7.94 -13.45
CA ILE A 256 -0.22 -7.53 -13.98
C ILE A 256 0.86 -8.03 -13.02
N GLN A 257 1.87 -8.72 -13.54
CA GLN A 257 3.00 -9.25 -12.77
C GLN A 257 4.25 -8.38 -12.96
N PHE A 258 4.83 -7.96 -11.84
CA PHE A 258 6.08 -7.21 -11.77
C PHE A 258 7.18 -8.09 -11.20
N GLU A 259 8.38 -8.10 -11.79
CA GLU A 259 9.57 -8.74 -11.24
C GLU A 259 10.40 -7.71 -10.47
N ARG A 260 10.39 -7.84 -9.14
CA ARG A 260 10.87 -6.82 -8.20
C ARG A 260 12.31 -6.39 -8.46
N ILE A 261 13.19 -7.35 -8.76
CA ILE A 261 14.61 -7.05 -8.94
C ILE A 261 14.93 -6.34 -10.26
N ARG A 262 14.04 -6.33 -11.26
CA ARG A 262 14.28 -5.61 -12.53
C ARG A 262 14.25 -4.09 -12.35
N ASN A 263 13.65 -3.61 -11.26
CA ASN A 263 13.75 -2.23 -10.82
C ASN A 263 13.74 -2.17 -9.29
N LEU A 264 14.85 -2.59 -8.69
CA LEU A 264 14.96 -2.73 -7.24
C LEU A 264 14.86 -1.36 -6.55
N LYS A 265 15.33 -0.28 -7.19
CA LYS A 265 15.21 1.08 -6.64
C LYS A 265 13.78 1.44 -6.25
N ASN A 266 12.80 1.12 -7.09
CA ASN A 266 11.40 1.50 -6.84
C ASN A 266 10.59 0.34 -6.27
N LEU A 267 10.62 -0.82 -6.93
CA LEU A 267 9.83 -1.99 -6.50
C LEU A 267 10.40 -2.63 -5.23
N GLY A 268 11.69 -2.44 -4.94
CA GLY A 268 12.32 -2.88 -3.69
C GLY A 268 11.77 -2.17 -2.44
N GLN A 269 11.16 -1.00 -2.60
CA GLN A 269 10.58 -0.22 -1.50
C GLN A 269 9.21 -0.75 -1.04
N ALA A 270 8.56 -1.65 -1.78
CA ALA A 270 7.28 -2.19 -1.35
C ALA A 270 7.45 -2.96 -0.03
N MET A 271 6.65 -2.60 0.96
CA MET A 271 6.68 -3.13 2.33
C MET A 271 5.40 -3.92 2.62
N GLN A 272 5.55 -5.04 3.33
CA GLN A 272 4.41 -5.87 3.70
C GLN A 272 3.46 -5.13 4.64
N VAL A 273 2.16 -5.25 4.35
CA VAL A 273 1.09 -4.78 5.23
C VAL A 273 0.95 -5.74 6.41
N GLU A 274 0.83 -5.17 7.59
CA GLU A 274 0.55 -5.86 8.84
C GLU A 274 -0.96 -5.86 9.10
N TYR A 275 -1.48 -7.05 9.41
CA TYR A 275 -2.91 -7.28 9.59
C TYR A 275 -3.26 -7.40 11.07
N SER A 276 -4.30 -6.69 11.51
CA SER A 276 -4.71 -6.63 12.92
C SER A 276 -6.22 -6.39 13.05
N GLU A 277 -6.82 -6.83 14.15
CA GLU A 277 -8.20 -6.43 14.54
C GLU A 277 -8.21 -5.08 15.26
N ILE A 278 -7.07 -4.66 15.79
CA ILE A 278 -6.92 -3.46 16.61
C ILE A 278 -6.08 -2.44 15.84
N TYR A 279 -6.52 -1.19 15.83
CA TYR A 279 -5.75 -0.09 15.25
C TYR A 279 -4.41 0.09 15.95
N PRO A 280 -3.36 0.52 15.23
CA PRO A 280 -2.15 0.98 15.88
C PRO A 280 -2.46 2.20 16.76
N GLU A 281 -1.89 2.23 17.96
CA GLU A 281 -2.00 3.38 18.85
C GLU A 281 -0.87 4.38 18.60
N ILE A 282 -1.26 5.64 18.42
CA ILE A 282 -0.36 6.78 18.30
C ILE A 282 -0.46 7.58 19.59
N ASP A 283 0.51 7.37 20.48
CA ASP A 283 0.70 8.24 21.65
C ASP A 283 1.34 9.57 21.21
N TRP A 284 0.51 10.60 21.08
CA TRP A 284 0.94 11.87 20.52
C TRP A 284 1.87 12.66 21.45
N PHE A 285 1.77 12.46 22.77
CA PHE A 285 2.63 13.16 23.73
C PHE A 285 4.02 12.55 23.80
N ASN A 286 4.14 11.22 23.73
CA ASN A 286 5.40 10.53 23.99
C ASN A 286 6.09 9.99 22.73
N LYS A 287 5.38 9.77 21.61
CA LYS A 287 5.98 9.24 20.36
C LYS A 287 6.03 10.30 19.27
N HIS A 288 7.17 10.35 18.57
CA HIS A 288 7.47 11.50 17.70
C HIS A 288 7.43 11.24 16.19
N VAL A 289 7.80 10.05 15.66
CA VAL A 289 7.99 9.92 14.20
C VAL A 289 7.69 8.54 13.57
N GLU A 290 7.70 7.45 14.34
CA GLU A 290 7.52 6.09 13.78
C GLU A 290 6.08 5.76 13.32
N THR A 291 5.12 6.65 13.57
CA THR A 291 3.69 6.31 13.62
C THR A 291 2.96 6.37 12.28
N LEU A 292 3.38 7.24 11.34
CA LEU A 292 2.69 7.35 10.04
C LEU A 292 2.96 6.13 9.15
N THR A 293 4.22 5.69 9.03
CA THR A 293 4.55 4.50 8.23
C THR A 293 3.94 3.25 8.84
N THR A 294 3.97 3.10 10.17
CA THR A 294 3.29 1.98 10.85
C THR A 294 1.80 1.99 10.54
N THR A 295 1.16 3.15 10.54
CA THR A 295 -0.29 3.21 10.28
C THR A 295 -0.64 2.96 8.82
N VAL A 296 0.12 3.52 7.89
CA VAL A 296 -0.09 3.29 6.44
C VAL A 296 0.18 1.82 6.05
N LEU A 297 0.90 1.06 6.89
CA LEU A 297 1.11 -0.38 6.74
C LEU A 297 0.15 -1.23 7.57
N ARG A 298 -0.90 -0.67 8.17
CA ARG A 298 -1.89 -1.43 8.96
C ARG A 298 -3.21 -1.55 8.22
N LYS A 299 -3.77 -2.76 8.28
CA LYS A 299 -5.07 -3.09 7.68
C LYS A 299 -5.82 -4.09 8.54
N HIS A 300 -7.15 -4.09 8.45
CA HIS A 300 -7.97 -5.04 9.17
C HIS A 300 -7.67 -6.49 8.75
N ILE A 301 -7.65 -7.42 9.72
CA ILE A 301 -7.30 -8.85 9.49
C ILE A 301 -8.16 -9.56 8.44
N GLY A 302 -9.39 -9.08 8.24
CA GLY A 302 -10.31 -9.60 7.21
C GLY A 302 -9.76 -9.50 5.79
N TRP A 303 -8.80 -8.60 5.53
CA TRP A 303 -8.14 -8.43 4.22
C TRP A 303 -6.81 -9.18 4.11
N SER A 304 -6.46 -10.04 5.07
CA SER A 304 -5.16 -10.73 5.09
C SER A 304 -4.93 -11.65 3.88
N TYR A 305 -6.00 -12.06 3.20
CA TYR A 305 -5.92 -12.85 1.98
C TYR A 305 -5.23 -12.11 0.82
N GLU A 306 -5.17 -10.78 0.85
CA GLU A 306 -4.54 -9.98 -0.21
C GLU A 306 -3.02 -10.16 -0.26
N LYS A 307 -2.42 -10.50 0.90
CA LYS A 307 -0.96 -10.53 1.10
C LYS A 307 -0.33 -9.24 0.56
N GLU A 308 -0.88 -8.11 0.99
CA GLU A 308 -0.65 -6.80 0.40
C GLU A 308 0.76 -6.28 0.71
N GLU A 309 1.39 -5.65 -0.28
CA GLU A 309 2.61 -4.90 -0.10
C GLU A 309 2.45 -3.49 -0.66
N ARG A 310 2.87 -2.46 0.08
CA ARG A 310 2.68 -1.05 -0.26
C ARG A 310 4.01 -0.36 -0.54
N ILE A 311 4.10 0.37 -1.64
CA ILE A 311 5.05 1.48 -1.75
C ILE A 311 4.38 2.71 -1.11
N ILE A 312 5.12 3.41 -0.24
CA ILE A 312 4.62 4.56 0.50
C ILE A 312 5.58 5.72 0.26
N LEU A 313 5.09 6.78 -0.38
CA LEU A 313 5.88 7.96 -0.72
C LEU A 313 5.22 9.21 -0.13
N PRO A 314 5.86 9.88 0.85
CA PRO A 314 5.38 11.16 1.38
C PRO A 314 5.23 12.21 0.27
N ASN A 315 4.25 13.11 0.42
CA ASN A 315 3.99 14.24 -0.48
C ASN A 315 3.83 13.85 -1.96
N SER A 316 3.40 12.61 -2.21
CA SER A 316 3.29 12.01 -3.54
C SER A 316 1.89 11.47 -3.85
N ALA A 317 0.89 11.81 -3.02
CA ALA A 317 -0.50 11.50 -3.31
C ALA A 317 -0.91 12.00 -4.69
N ARG A 318 -1.61 11.15 -5.44
CA ARG A 318 -2.19 11.42 -6.76
C ARG A 318 -1.14 11.78 -7.84
N LYS A 319 0.11 11.37 -7.62
CA LYS A 319 1.22 11.46 -8.59
C LYS A 319 1.54 10.09 -9.17
N TYR A 320 2.45 10.05 -10.13
CA TYR A 320 2.96 8.80 -10.70
C TYR A 320 4.37 8.50 -10.19
N LEU A 321 4.62 7.24 -9.90
CA LEU A 321 5.94 6.67 -9.72
C LEU A 321 6.32 5.90 -10.99
N SER A 322 7.30 6.41 -11.73
CA SER A 322 7.82 5.74 -12.92
C SER A 322 8.77 4.61 -12.53
N ILE A 323 8.55 3.43 -13.09
CA ILE A 323 9.42 2.26 -12.96
C ILE A 323 10.03 1.91 -14.33
N ASN A 324 11.10 1.10 -14.33
CA ASN A 324 11.52 0.47 -15.57
C ASN A 324 10.39 -0.46 -16.06
N ALA A 325 9.79 -0.17 -17.22
CA ALA A 325 8.69 -0.93 -17.80
C ALA A 325 9.07 -2.39 -18.14
N ASP A 326 10.36 -2.72 -18.20
CA ASP A 326 10.84 -4.11 -18.30
C ASP A 326 10.62 -4.93 -17.02
N ALA A 327 10.34 -4.27 -15.89
CA ALA A 327 9.95 -4.96 -14.68
C ALA A 327 8.57 -5.62 -14.82
N ILE A 328 7.75 -5.22 -15.79
CA ILE A 328 6.48 -5.87 -16.10
C ILE A 328 6.78 -7.10 -16.95
N THR A 329 6.55 -8.28 -16.40
CA THR A 329 7.00 -9.55 -17.00
C THR A 329 5.86 -10.43 -17.49
N ALA A 330 4.64 -10.20 -16.99
CA ALA A 330 3.48 -10.94 -17.44
C ALA A 330 2.16 -10.19 -17.23
N VAL A 331 1.17 -10.52 -18.07
CA VAL A 331 -0.24 -10.24 -17.82
C VAL A 331 -0.98 -11.58 -17.75
N ILE A 332 -1.82 -11.70 -16.73
CA ILE A 332 -2.65 -12.87 -16.47
C ILE A 332 -4.09 -12.44 -16.71
N PHE A 333 -4.80 -13.12 -17.59
CA PHE A 333 -6.22 -12.91 -17.84
C PHE A 333 -7.08 -13.66 -16.82
N GLY A 334 -8.21 -13.07 -16.44
CA GLY A 334 -9.18 -13.74 -15.56
C GLY A 334 -9.92 -14.89 -16.25
N CYS A 335 -10.49 -15.80 -15.47
CA CYS A 335 -11.17 -16.99 -16.00
C CYS A 335 -12.50 -16.70 -16.73
N LYS A 336 -13.02 -15.47 -16.60
CA LYS A 336 -14.20 -14.98 -17.32
C LYS A 336 -13.86 -13.83 -18.27
N VAL A 337 -12.59 -13.66 -18.62
CA VAL A 337 -12.13 -12.60 -19.53
C VAL A 337 -12.88 -12.68 -20.86
N SER A 338 -13.26 -11.53 -21.43
CA SER A 338 -13.85 -11.45 -22.76
C SER A 338 -12.76 -11.30 -23.84
N GLN A 339 -13.10 -11.65 -25.07
CA GLN A 339 -12.17 -11.52 -26.21
C GLN A 339 -11.72 -10.06 -26.41
N ASN A 340 -12.63 -9.08 -26.28
CA ASN A 340 -12.30 -7.66 -26.40
C ASN A 340 -11.25 -7.20 -25.35
N VAL A 341 -11.27 -7.75 -24.13
CA VAL A 341 -10.25 -7.45 -23.11
C VAL A 341 -8.90 -8.04 -23.49
N ILE A 342 -8.88 -9.27 -24.03
CA ILE A 342 -7.66 -9.91 -24.53
C ILE A 342 -7.05 -9.07 -25.66
N GLU A 343 -7.84 -8.71 -26.66
CA GLU A 343 -7.41 -7.88 -27.80
C GLU A 343 -6.91 -6.51 -27.34
N SER A 344 -7.60 -5.87 -26.39
CA SER A 344 -7.16 -4.60 -25.82
C SER A 344 -5.78 -4.71 -25.16
N VAL A 345 -5.50 -5.80 -24.43
CA VAL A 345 -4.17 -6.03 -23.84
C VAL A 345 -3.13 -6.35 -24.91
N GLN A 346 -3.46 -7.17 -25.91
CA GLN A 346 -2.55 -7.49 -27.01
C GLN A 346 -2.13 -6.22 -27.77
N ASN A 347 -3.08 -5.32 -28.08
CA ASN A 347 -2.78 -4.03 -28.70
C ASN A 347 -1.81 -3.17 -27.86
N LEU A 348 -1.92 -3.22 -26.53
CA LEU A 348 -0.98 -2.51 -25.63
C LEU A 348 0.39 -3.20 -25.59
N ILE A 349 0.46 -4.52 -25.74
CA ILE A 349 1.72 -5.26 -25.85
C ILE A 349 2.39 -4.95 -27.19
N ASP A 350 1.64 -4.90 -28.29
CA ASP A 350 2.18 -4.48 -29.59
C ASP A 350 2.74 -3.05 -29.54
N GLU A 351 2.11 -2.16 -28.77
CA GLU A 351 2.63 -0.81 -28.49
C GLU A 351 3.97 -0.87 -27.73
N ARG A 352 4.11 -1.75 -26.73
CA ARG A 352 5.37 -1.99 -26.01
C ARG A 352 6.47 -2.54 -26.91
N ASP A 353 6.13 -3.48 -27.79
CA ASP A 353 7.09 -4.15 -28.65
C ASP A 353 7.67 -3.16 -29.67
N LYS A 354 6.86 -2.22 -30.18
CA LYS A 354 7.32 -1.13 -31.07
C LYS A 354 8.35 -0.21 -30.44
N ILE A 355 8.34 -0.06 -29.11
CA ILE A 355 9.34 0.73 -28.36
C ILE A 355 10.47 -0.14 -27.79
N SER A 356 10.61 -1.38 -28.28
CA SER A 356 11.72 -2.29 -27.95
C SER A 356 11.85 -2.66 -26.46
N LEU A 357 10.72 -2.72 -25.74
CA LEU A 357 10.70 -3.25 -24.37
C LEU A 357 10.77 -4.78 -24.36
N ASN A 358 11.18 -5.35 -23.23
CA ASN A 358 11.21 -6.80 -23.07
C ASN A 358 9.81 -7.43 -23.23
N PRO A 359 9.70 -8.61 -23.88
CA PRO A 359 8.44 -9.30 -24.09
C PRO A 359 7.70 -9.60 -22.79
N VAL A 360 6.39 -9.33 -22.79
CA VAL A 360 5.48 -9.64 -21.68
C VAL A 360 4.82 -10.98 -21.95
N LYS A 361 4.91 -11.90 -20.99
CA LYS A 361 4.27 -13.22 -21.11
C LYS A 361 2.77 -13.10 -20.86
N LEU A 362 1.97 -13.76 -21.69
CA LEU A 362 0.54 -13.88 -21.49
C LEU A 362 0.20 -15.20 -20.80
N TYR A 363 -0.68 -15.12 -19.81
CA TYR A 363 -1.23 -16.25 -19.09
C TYR A 363 -2.74 -16.10 -18.95
N LYS A 364 -3.43 -17.20 -18.67
CA LYS A 364 -4.85 -17.20 -18.35
C LYS A 364 -5.12 -18.01 -17.09
N ALA A 365 -5.92 -17.45 -16.20
CA ALA A 365 -6.45 -18.16 -15.04
C ALA A 365 -7.65 -19.02 -15.46
N ASP A 366 -7.72 -20.26 -14.98
CA ASP A 366 -8.84 -21.17 -15.16
C ASP A 366 -9.31 -21.71 -13.81
N GLN A 367 -10.61 -21.97 -13.71
CA GLN A 367 -11.18 -22.61 -12.53
C GLN A 367 -10.72 -24.06 -12.45
N HIS A 368 -10.25 -24.48 -11.27
CA HIS A 368 -9.90 -25.87 -11.04
C HIS A 368 -11.17 -26.75 -11.05
N LYS A 369 -11.13 -27.89 -11.75
CA LYS A 369 -12.32 -28.73 -12.00
C LYS A 369 -12.98 -29.30 -10.72
N SER A 370 -12.23 -29.51 -9.66
CA SER A 370 -12.70 -30.20 -8.45
C SER A 370 -12.40 -29.50 -7.11
N LYS A 371 -11.85 -28.28 -7.13
CA LYS A 371 -11.45 -27.54 -5.92
C LYS A 371 -11.74 -26.06 -6.10
N TYR A 372 -12.03 -25.34 -5.02
CA TYR A 372 -12.07 -23.87 -5.01
C TYR A 372 -10.66 -23.30 -5.14
N ALA A 373 -10.13 -23.35 -6.36
CA ALA A 373 -8.79 -22.89 -6.69
C ALA A 373 -8.73 -22.41 -8.15
N LEU A 374 -7.74 -21.56 -8.44
CA LEU A 374 -7.39 -21.15 -9.79
C LEU A 374 -6.08 -21.83 -10.23
N SER A 375 -6.06 -22.31 -11.47
CA SER A 375 -4.85 -22.70 -12.18
C SER A 375 -4.47 -21.60 -13.17
N ILE A 376 -3.18 -21.41 -13.44
CA ILE A 376 -2.70 -20.38 -14.36
C ILE A 376 -1.84 -21.05 -15.40
N PHE A 377 -2.21 -20.93 -16.67
CA PHE A 377 -1.54 -21.54 -17.81
C PHE A 377 -1.03 -20.47 -18.76
N LYS A 378 0.01 -20.79 -19.54
CA LYS A 378 0.48 -19.92 -20.62
C LYS A 378 -0.66 -19.79 -21.64
N TYR A 379 -0.99 -18.55 -22.01
CA TYR A 379 -2.04 -18.25 -22.99
C TYR A 379 -1.47 -18.35 -24.40
#